data_AF-W9HY48-F1
#
_entry.id   AF-W9HY48-F1
#
_cell.length_a   1.000
_cell.length_b   1.000
_cell.length_c   1.000
_cell.angle_alpha   90.00
_cell.angle_beta   90.00
_cell.angle_gamma   90.00
#
_symmetry.space_group_name_H-M   'P 1'
#
loop_
_entity.id
_entity.type
_entity.pdbx_description
1 polymer ?
#
loop_
_entity_poly.entity_id
_entity_poly.type
_entity_poly.pdbx_seq_one_letter_code
_entity_poly.pdbx_strand_id
1 'polypeptide(L)' 'MEGFPKQFSDYINATIKPYIADKGYDWKITVTDTQRDFWRSNGIAPLPWRSEAERAWAQDGRPSEWEEK' A
#
# COMPACT_ATOMS: atom_id res chain seq x y z
N MET A 1 15.92 8.50 -5.08
CA MET A 1 14.90 8.39 -4.01
C MET A 1 15.41 9.02 -2.70
N GLU A 2 16.10 10.16 -2.76
CA GLU A 2 16.44 10.86 -1.52
C GLU A 2 15.17 11.42 -0.88
N GLY A 3 15.01 11.22 0.43
CA GLY A 3 13.89 11.76 1.20
C GLY A 3 12.62 10.91 1.26
N PHE A 4 12.44 9.90 0.39
CA PHE A 4 11.21 9.10 0.36
C PHE A 4 10.87 8.46 1.73
N PRO A 5 11.80 7.78 2.44
CA PRO A 5 11.47 7.15 3.72
C PRO A 5 10.97 8.16 4.76
N LYS A 6 11.57 9.35 4.80
CA LYS A 6 11.15 10.43 5.71
C LYS A 6 9.78 10.97 5.31
N GLN A 7 9.60 11.33 4.03
CA GLN A 7 8.34 11.89 3.52
C GLN A 7 7.16 10.93 3.74
N PHE A 8 7.37 9.63 3.49
CA PHE A 8 6.35 8.61 3.72
C PHE A 8 6.03 8.45 5.20
N SER A 9 7.04 8.45 6.07
CA SER A 9 6.84 8.39 7.52
C SER A 9 6.11 9.62 8.07
N ASP A 10 6.42 10.81 7.55
CA ASP A 10 5.74 12.06 7.91
C ASP A 10 4.27 12.03 7.47
N TYR A 11 3.98 11.50 6.28
CA TYR A 11 2.61 11.31 5.79
C TYR A 11 1.79 10.37 6.68
N ILE A 12 2.37 9.24 7.10
CA ILE A 12 1.70 8.31 8.02
C ILE A 12 1.41 9.01 9.35
N ASN A 13 2.41 9.69 9.94
CA ASN A 13 2.25 10.42 11.20
C ASN A 13 1.11 11.44 11.12
N ALA A 14 1.04 12.24 10.05
CA ALA A 14 -0.03 13.21 9.85
C ALA A 14 -1.42 12.54 9.75
N THR A 15 -1.50 11.38 9.09
CA THR A 15 -2.74 10.64 8.89
C THR A 15 -3.26 10.01 10.19
N ILE A 16 -2.38 9.45 11.02
CA ILE A 16 -2.78 8.78 12.27
C ILE A 16 -2.97 9.74 13.45
N LYS A 17 -2.40 10.95 13.38
CA LYS A 17 -2.40 11.95 14.47
C LYS A 17 -3.77 12.16 15.12
N PRO A 18 -4.87 12.43 14.40
CA PRO A 18 -6.18 12.67 15.03
C PRO A 18 -6.78 11.44 15.72
N TYR A 19 -6.29 10.24 15.40
CA TYR A 19 -6.82 8.98 15.92
C TYR A 19 -6.00 8.40 17.07
N ILE A 20 -4.70 8.75 17.16
CA ILE A 20 -3.74 8.19 18.12
C ILE A 20 -3.08 9.30 18.94
N ALA A 21 -2.23 10.12 18.32
CA ALA A 21 -1.43 11.12 19.03
C ALA A 21 -2.31 12.15 19.77
N ASP A 22 -3.37 12.65 19.12
CA ASP A 22 -4.27 13.66 19.70
C ASP A 22 -5.13 13.11 20.85
N LYS A 23 -5.15 11.79 21.03
CA LYS A 23 -5.80 11.14 22.17
C LYS A 23 -4.86 10.91 23.35
N GLY A 24 -3.58 11.30 23.24
CA GLY A 24 -2.60 11.23 24.32
C GLY A 24 -1.89 9.88 24.47
N TYR A 25 -1.92 9.02 23.45
CA TYR A 25 -1.14 7.77 23.46
C TYR A 25 0.32 8.02 23.08
N ASP A 26 1.24 7.23 23.62
CA ASP A 26 2.58 7.04 23.06
C ASP A 26 2.49 6.11 21.84
N TRP A 27 3.21 6.40 20.76
CA TRP A 27 3.14 5.60 19.53
C TRP A 27 4.49 5.38 18.85
N LYS A 28 4.54 4.32 18.05
CA LYS A 28 5.67 3.96 17.19
C LYS A 28 5.15 3.39 15.88
N ILE A 29 5.80 3.75 14.78
CA ILE A 29 5.56 3.16 13.46
C ILE A 29 6.87 2.56 12.95
N THR A 30 6.78 1.45 12.22
CA THR A 30 7.90 0.85 11.48
C THR A 30 7.36 0.35 10.16
N VAL A 31 8.10 0.58 9.08
CA VAL A 31 7.75 0.13 7.72
C VAL A 31 8.72 -0.96 7.32
N THR A 32 8.20 -2.05 6.77
CA THR A 32 8.98 -3.18 6.28
C THR A 32 8.53 -3.53 4.88
N ASP A 33 9.48 -3.69 3.96
CA ASP A 33 9.17 -4.14 2.60
C ASP A 33 9.13 -5.68 2.54
N THR A 34 8.18 -6.20 1.76
CA THR A 34 8.05 -7.62 1.46
C THR A 34 8.20 -7.86 -0.04
N GLN A 35 8.71 -9.02 -0.44
CA GLN A 35 8.89 -9.36 -1.86
C GLN A 35 7.54 -9.52 -2.56
N ARG A 36 7.31 -8.74 -3.63
CA ARG A 36 6.05 -8.71 -4.38
C ARG A 36 5.70 -10.06 -5.00
N ASP A 37 6.70 -10.84 -5.41
CA ASP A 37 6.50 -12.12 -6.12
C ASP A 37 5.80 -13.19 -5.27
N PHE A 38 5.85 -13.05 -3.94
CA PHE A 38 5.15 -13.93 -3.00
C PHE A 38 3.75 -13.43 -2.60
N TRP A 39 3.34 -12.22 -3.01
CA TRP A 39 2.02 -11.70 -2.68
C TRP A 39 0.93 -12.36 -3.53
N ARG A 40 -0.15 -12.79 -2.89
CA ARG A 40 -1.40 -13.23 -3.54
C ARG A 40 -2.60 -12.53 -2.91
N SER A 41 -3.58 -12.14 -3.73
CA SER A 41 -4.91 -11.69 -3.29
C SER A 41 -5.94 -12.63 -3.88
N ASN A 42 -6.70 -13.35 -3.03
CA ASN A 42 -7.57 -14.46 -3.44
C ASN A 42 -6.87 -15.52 -4.31
N GLY A 43 -5.58 -15.79 -4.04
CA GLY A 43 -4.77 -16.72 -4.83
C GLY A 43 -4.20 -16.14 -6.14
N ILE A 44 -4.59 -14.92 -6.52
CA ILE A 44 -4.17 -14.25 -7.75
C ILE A 44 -2.91 -13.41 -7.48
N ALA A 45 -1.91 -13.52 -8.35
CA ALA A 45 -0.72 -12.66 -8.29
C ALA A 45 -1.10 -11.20 -8.58
N PRO A 46 -0.43 -10.23 -7.94
CA PRO A 46 -0.70 -8.84 -8.20
C PRO A 46 -0.32 -8.48 -9.65
N LEU A 47 -1.14 -7.64 -10.26
CA LEU A 47 -0.93 -7.18 -11.62
C LEU A 47 0.34 -6.33 -11.76
N PRO A 48 0.89 -6.18 -12.98
CA PRO A 48 2.04 -5.32 -13.20
C PRO A 48 1.79 -3.90 -12.72
N TRP A 49 2.82 -3.31 -12.11
CA TRP A 49 2.74 -1.97 -11.54
C TRP A 49 2.33 -0.94 -12.59
N ARG A 50 1.31 -0.13 -12.29
CA ARG A 50 0.75 0.92 -13.16
C ARG A 50 0.18 0.42 -14.49
N SER A 51 -0.14 -0.86 -14.61
CA SER A 51 -0.83 -1.41 -15.79
C SER A 51 -2.29 -0.94 -15.87
N GLU A 52 -2.89 -1.02 -17.07
CA GLU A 52 -4.32 -0.79 -17.25
C GLU A 52 -5.16 -1.78 -16.44
N ALA A 53 -4.67 -3.02 -16.34
CA ALA A 53 -5.28 -4.06 -15.53
C ALA A 53 -5.32 -3.67 -14.05
N GLU A 54 -4.24 -3.08 -13.50
CA GLU A 54 -4.22 -2.59 -12.10
C GLU A 54 -5.28 -1.49 -11.89
N ARG A 55 -5.49 -0.62 -12.88
CA ARG A 55 -6.53 0.42 -12.83
C ARG A 55 -7.95 -0.18 -12.86
N ALA A 56 -8.19 -1.19 -13.69
CA ALA A 56 -9.48 -1.88 -13.75
C ALA A 56 -9.79 -2.58 -12.41
N TRP A 57 -8.82 -3.26 -11.81
CA TRP A 57 -8.95 -3.84 -10.46
C TRP A 57 -9.30 -2.79 -9.41
N ALA A 58 -8.62 -1.65 -9.43
CA ALA A 58 -8.88 -0.56 -8.48
C ALA A 58 -10.28 0.03 -8.65
N GLN A 59 -10.79 0.11 -9.88
CA GLN A 59 -12.15 0.58 -10.18
C GLN A 59 -13.22 -0.41 -9.72
N ASP A 60 -13.02 -1.70 -9.97
CA ASP A 60 -13.95 -2.76 -9.61
C ASP A 60 -13.95 -3.08 -8.10
N GLY A 61 -12.89 -2.69 -7.38
CA GLY A 61 -12.73 -2.95 -5.95
C GLY A 61 -12.52 -4.43 -5.61
N ARG A 62 -12.16 -5.27 -6.59
CA ARG A 62 -11.93 -6.71 -6.41
C ARG A 62 -10.81 -7.24 -7.32
N PRO A 63 -10.06 -8.28 -6.89
CA PRO A 63 -9.13 -8.99 -7.77
C PRO A 63 -9.87 -9.71 -8.92
N SER A 64 -9.35 -9.64 -10.14
CA SER A 64 -9.86 -10.37 -11.32
C SER A 64 -8.72 -10.94 -12.17
N GLU A 65 -8.84 -12.16 -12.69
CA GLU A 65 -7.77 -12.73 -13.51
C GLU A 65 -7.48 -11.85 -14.73
N TRP A 66 -6.20 -11.60 -15.01
CA TRP A 66 -5.73 -10.86 -16.18
C TRP A 66 -4.76 -11.73 -16.96
N GLU A 67 -5.08 -11.96 -18.22
CA GLU A 67 -4.12 -12.46 -19.20
C GLU A 67 -3.67 -11.29 -20.07
N GLU A 68 -2.36 -11.08 -20.16
CA GLU A 68 -1.78 -10.18 -21.14
C GLU A 68 -2.06 -10.78 -22.53
N LYS A 69 -2.81 -10.05 -23.37
CA LYS A 69 -3.09 -10.46 -24.75
C LYS A 69 -1.90 -10.20 -25.67
#